data_AF-A0A0D1WXJ7-F1
#
_entry.id   AF-A0A0D1WXJ7-F1
#
_cell.length_a   1.000
_cell.length_b   1.000
_cell.length_c   1.000
_cell.angle_alpha   90.00
_cell.angle_beta   90.00
_cell.angle_gamma   90.00
#
_symmetry.space_group_name_H-M   'P 1'
#
loop_
_entity.id
_entity.type
_entity.pdbx_description
1 polymer ?
#
loop_
_entity_poly.entity_id
_entity_poly.type
_entity_poly.pdbx_seq_one_letter_code
_entity_poly.pdbx_strand_id
1 'polypeptide(L)'
;MATSMSMGILTSILVETCFLSLGKDRLPLKAAAKAAVGMSLVSMMAMEASANFVDYHLTGGMVNLDSPAFWLAAAISNFAGFVTPLPYNYAQLKLFGKACH
;
A
#
# COMPACT_ATOMS: atom_id res chain seq x y z
N MET A 1 9.35 9.45 -7.91
CA MET A 1 8.17 8.85 -7.25
C MET A 1 7.29 8.07 -8.24
N ALA A 2 6.70 8.72 -9.25
CA ALA A 2 5.65 8.09 -10.06
C ALA A 2 6.09 6.83 -10.84
N THR A 3 7.30 6.83 -11.43
CA THR A 3 7.81 5.69 -12.20
C THR A 3 8.08 4.46 -11.33
N SER A 4 8.77 4.64 -10.20
CA SER A 4 9.01 3.57 -9.22
C SER A 4 7.71 3.03 -8.64
N MET A 5 6.75 3.91 -8.37
CA MET A 5 5.41 3.51 -7.91
C MET A 5 4.66 2.70 -8.96
N SER A 6 4.63 3.14 -10.22
CA SER A 6 3.94 2.42 -11.29
C SER A 6 4.48 1.00 -11.49
N MET A 7 5.80 0.81 -11.37
CA MET A 7 6.42 -0.50 -11.56
C MET A 7 6.18 -1.43 -10.37
N GLY A 8 6.19 -0.89 -9.14
CA GLY A 8 5.81 -1.64 -7.95
C GLY A 8 4.35 -2.08 -7.99
N ILE A 9 3.44 -1.16 -8.32
CA ILE A 9 2.01 -1.45 -8.50
C ILE A 9 1.81 -2.55 -9.55
N LEU A 10 2.43 -2.42 -10.72
CA LEU A 10 2.27 -3.39 -11.81
C LEU A 10 2.76 -4.78 -11.41
N THR A 11 3.90 -4.84 -10.71
CA THR A 11 4.44 -6.11 -10.21
C THR A 11 3.53 -6.73 -9.15
N SER A 12 3.01 -5.94 -8.20
CA SER A 12 2.06 -6.41 -7.19
C SER A 12 0.76 -6.94 -7.80
N ILE A 13 0.18 -6.20 -8.74
CA ILE A 13 -1.04 -6.63 -9.46
C ILE A 13 -0.79 -7.96 -10.18
N LEU A 14 0.35 -8.13 -10.85
CA LEU A 14 0.70 -9.38 -11.54
C LEU A 14 0.81 -10.55 -10.56
N VAL A 15 1.52 -10.37 -9.44
CA VAL A 15 1.70 -11.40 -8.42
C VAL A 15 0.37 -11.77 -7.76
N GLU A 16 -0.42 -10.78 -7.32
CA GLU A 16 -1.72 -10.99 -6.70
C GLU A 16 -2.72 -11.64 -7.66
N THR A 17 -2.75 -11.22 -8.93
CA THR A 17 -3.59 -11.84 -9.96
C THR A 17 -3.18 -13.29 -10.21
N CYS A 18 -1.87 -13.57 -10.25
CA CYS A 18 -1.34 -14.93 -10.37
C CYS A 18 -1.77 -15.80 -9.18
N PHE A 19 -1.62 -15.31 -7.94
CA PHE A 19 -2.04 -16.04 -6.74
C PHE A 19 -3.56 -16.25 -6.66
N LEU A 20 -4.37 -15.25 -7.01
CA LEU A 20 -5.84 -15.36 -6.99
C LEU A 20 -6.38 -16.27 -8.10
N SER A 21 -5.74 -16.28 -9.27
CA SER A 21 -6.19 -17.07 -10.41
C SER A 21 -5.67 -18.51 -10.37
N LEU A 22 -4.40 -18.74 -9.99
CA LEU A 22 -3.79 -20.08 -9.95
C LEU A 22 -3.83 -20.73 -8.56
N GLY A 23 -4.00 -19.94 -7.49
CA GLY A 23 -4.01 -20.43 -6.12
C GLY A 23 -5.33 -21.04 -5.68
N LYS A 24 -5.53 -21.08 -4.36
CA LYS A 24 -6.62 -21.84 -3.71
C LYS A 24 -8.02 -21.30 -4.03
N ASP A 25 -8.12 -20.03 -4.39
CA ASP A 25 -9.38 -19.35 -4.69
C ASP A 25 -9.88 -19.57 -6.13
N ARG A 26 -9.00 -19.95 -7.08
CA ARG A 26 -9.33 -20.23 -8.51
C ARG A 26 -10.33 -19.21 -9.11
N LEU A 27 -10.14 -17.91 -8.84
CA LEU A 27 -11.02 -16.89 -9.37
C LEU A 27 -10.86 -16.77 -10.90
N PRO A 28 -11.94 -16.49 -11.65
CA PRO A 28 -11.81 -16.18 -13.07
C PRO A 28 -10.90 -14.95 -13.25
N LEU A 29 -10.02 -14.98 -14.25
CA LEU A 29 -8.97 -13.97 -14.47
C LEU A 29 -9.49 -12.52 -14.38
N LYS A 30 -10.69 -12.26 -14.90
CA LYS A 30 -11.32 -10.93 -14.85
C LYS A 30 -11.64 -10.47 -13.42
N ALA A 31 -12.10 -11.37 -12.56
CA ALA A 31 -12.40 -11.06 -11.17
C ALA A 31 -11.13 -10.97 -10.32
N ALA A 32 -10.15 -11.86 -10.56
CA ALA A 32 -8.85 -11.83 -9.91
C ALA A 32 -8.10 -10.51 -10.19
N ALA A 33 -8.05 -10.10 -11.46
CA ALA A 33 -7.42 -8.83 -11.85
C ALA A 33 -8.14 -7.62 -11.22
N LYS A 34 -9.48 -7.60 -11.21
CA LYS A 34 -10.25 -6.50 -10.59
C LYS A 34 -10.01 -6.41 -9.08
N ALA A 35 -9.91 -7.55 -8.40
CA ALA A 35 -9.62 -7.61 -6.97
C ALA A 35 -8.18 -7.15 -6.67
N ALA A 36 -7.19 -7.68 -7.40
CA ALA A 36 -5.79 -7.30 -7.26
C ALA A 36 -5.59 -5.80 -7.51
N VAL A 37 -6.09 -5.29 -8.64
CA VAL A 37 -6.03 -3.84 -8.97
C VAL A 37 -6.64 -2.99 -7.84
N GLY A 38 -7.79 -3.40 -7.28
CA GLY A 38 -8.45 -2.68 -6.21
C GLY A 38 -7.66 -2.64 -4.90
N MET A 39 -7.04 -3.74 -4.50
CA MET A 39 -6.25 -3.82 -3.27
C MET A 39 -4.89 -3.13 -3.42
N SER A 40 -4.14 -3.43 -4.50
CA SER A 40 -2.79 -2.88 -4.69
C SER A 40 -2.81 -1.36 -4.94
N LEU A 41 -3.70 -0.85 -5.81
CA LEU A 41 -3.73 0.58 -6.15
C LEU A 41 -4.13 1.45 -4.96
N VAL A 42 -5.22 1.08 -4.28
CA VAL A 42 -5.75 1.91 -3.18
C VAL A 42 -4.79 1.91 -2.00
N SER A 43 -4.21 0.76 -1.67
CA SER A 43 -3.24 0.65 -0.57
C SER A 43 -1.97 1.45 -0.86
N MET A 44 -1.41 1.31 -2.07
CA MET A 44 -0.16 1.97 -2.43
C MET A 44 -0.31 3.48 -2.54
N MET A 45 -1.45 3.96 -3.07
CA MET A 45 -1.75 5.39 -3.12
C MET A 45 -2.00 5.97 -1.71
N ALA A 46 -2.73 5.26 -0.85
CA ALA A 46 -2.99 5.70 0.53
C ALA A 46 -1.71 5.74 1.38
N MET A 47 -0.84 4.73 1.25
CA MET A 47 0.46 4.67 1.90
C MET A 47 1.36 5.83 1.47
N GLU A 48 1.53 6.04 0.16
CA GLU A 48 2.37 7.12 -0.36
C GLU A 48 1.82 8.50 0.02
N ALA A 49 0.51 8.71 -0.07
CA ALA A 49 -0.10 9.99 0.28
C ALA A 49 0.07 10.31 1.78
N SER A 50 -0.13 9.33 2.66
CA SER A 50 0.04 9.52 4.11
C SER A 50 1.51 9.72 4.49
N ALA A 51 2.43 8.94 3.91
CA ALA A 51 3.86 9.11 4.15
C ALA A 51 4.34 10.51 3.70
N ASN A 52 3.98 10.95 2.49
CA ASN A 52 4.33 12.29 2.01
C ASN A 52 3.68 13.40 2.86
N PHE A 53 2.45 13.20 3.32
CA PHE A 53 1.75 14.17 4.18
C PHE A 53 2.43 14.31 5.55
N VAL A 54 2.73 13.19 6.21
CA VAL A 54 3.39 13.16 7.52
C VAL A 54 4.83 13.65 7.43
N ASP A 55 5.55 13.26 6.38
CA ASP A 55 6.90 13.76 6.14
C ASP A 55 6.90 15.27 5.95
N TYR A 56 6.05 15.80 5.06
CA TYR A 56 5.92 17.24 4.85
C TYR A 56 5.54 17.99 6.13
N HIS A 57 4.70 17.40 6.99
CA HIS A 57 4.33 18.00 8.27
C HIS A 57 5.48 18.04 9.29
N LEU A 58 6.36 17.04 9.28
CA LEU A 58 7.46 16.88 10.25
C LEU A 58 8.76 17.58 9.81
N THR A 59 9.12 17.49 8.53
CA THR A 59 10.37 18.06 7.99
C THR A 59 10.17 19.38 7.24
N GLY A 60 8.92 19.75 6.92
CA GLY A 60 8.61 20.98 6.16
C GLY A 60 9.17 20.96 4.74
N GLY A 61 9.58 19.79 4.22
CA GLY A 61 10.25 19.64 2.93
C GLY A 61 11.76 19.90 2.94
N MET A 62 12.38 20.05 4.12
CA MET A 62 13.84 20.16 4.23
C MET A 62 14.49 18.80 4.42
N VAL A 63 15.28 18.36 3.43
CA VAL A 63 16.06 17.13 3.51
C VAL A 63 17.37 17.43 4.23
N ASN A 64 17.50 16.98 5.47
CA ASN A 64 18.72 17.18 6.27
C ASN A 64 19.24 15.85 6.81
N LEU A 65 20.12 15.21 6.05
CA LEU A 65 20.62 13.85 6.31
C LEU A 65 21.57 13.76 7.52
N ASP A 66 22.15 14.88 7.94
CA ASP A 66 23.06 14.97 9.09
C ASP A 66 22.31 15.02 10.44
N SER A 67 20.99 15.25 10.42
CA SER A 67 20.20 15.38 11.65
C SER A 67 19.54 14.06 12.07
N PRO A 68 19.69 13.62 13.33
CA PRO A 68 18.95 12.45 13.83
C PRO A 68 17.42 12.67 13.83
N ALA A 69 16.96 13.92 13.84
CA ALA A 69 15.54 14.24 13.76
C ALA A 69 14.92 13.89 12.40
N PHE A 70 15.71 13.97 11.32
CA PHE A 70 15.26 13.58 9.97
C PHE A 70 14.99 12.07 9.89
N TRP A 71 15.88 11.25 10.48
CA TRP A 71 15.69 9.80 10.54
C TRP A 71 14.48 9.40 11.40
N LEU A 72 14.23 10.13 12.50
CA LEU A 72 13.03 9.91 13.31
C LEU A 72 11.75 10.29 12.54
N ALA A 73 11.76 11.42 11.83
CA ALA A 73 10.64 11.82 10.99
C ALA A 73 10.38 10.81 9.86
N ALA A 74 11.43 10.30 9.21
CA ALA A 74 11.32 9.25 8.21
C ALA A 74 10.75 7.94 8.80
N ALA A 75 11.15 7.55 10.01
CA ALA A 75 10.59 6.38 10.69
C ALA A 75 9.09 6.55 10.99
N ILE A 76 8.69 7.71 11.50
CA ILE A 76 7.28 8.03 11.81
C ILE A 76 6.44 8.09 10.52
N SER A 77 6.96 8.71 9.47
CA SER A 77 6.30 8.78 8.17
C SER A 77 6.08 7.40 7.56
N ASN A 78 7.10 6.53 7.57
CA ASN A 78 6.96 5.14 7.11
C ASN A 78 5.95 4.35 7.95
N PHE A 79 5.93 4.55 9.27
CA PHE A 79 4.97 3.90 10.13
C PHE A 79 3.53 4.35 9.86
N ALA A 80 3.30 5.65 9.67
CA ALA A 80 2.01 6.19 9.29
C ALA A 80 1.56 5.68 7.91
N GLY A 81 2.49 5.63 6.94
CA GLY A 81 2.29 5.03 5.64
C GLY A 81 1.83 3.57 5.73
N PHE A 82 2.47 2.78 6.59
CA PHE A 82 2.13 1.38 6.80
C PHE A 82 0.76 1.20 7.46
N VAL A 83 0.45 1.97 8.51
CA VAL A 83 -0.80 1.85 9.29
C VAL A 83 -2.04 2.27 8.49
N THR A 84 -1.90 3.27 7.61
CA THR A 84 -3.03 3.88 6.87
C THR A 84 -3.84 2.92 5.98
N PRO A 85 -3.24 2.04 5.15
CA PRO A 85 -4.00 1.13 4.28
C PRO A 85 -4.62 -0.08 5.00
N LEU A 86 -4.13 -0.46 6.19
CA LEU A 86 -4.64 -1.63 6.95
C LEU A 86 -6.14 -1.59 7.26
N PRO A 87 -6.73 -0.50 7.81
CA PRO A 87 -8.16 -0.47 8.13
C PRO A 87 -9.04 -0.59 6.88
N TYR A 88 -8.62 -0.01 5.76
CA TYR A 88 -9.32 -0.14 4.47
C TYR A 88 -9.31 -1.59 3.98
N ASN A 89 -8.13 -2.24 3.98
CA ASN A 89 -8.00 -3.63 3.58
C ASN A 89 -8.76 -4.57 4.51
N TYR A 90 -8.76 -4.30 5.82
CA TYR A 90 -9.53 -5.06 6.81
C TYR A 90 -11.04 -4.95 6.58
N ALA A 91 -11.56 -3.74 6.31
CA ALA A 91 -12.97 -3.54 5.98
C ALA A 91 -13.39 -4.30 4.72
N GLN A 92 -12.53 -4.32 3.69
CA GLN A 92 -12.76 -5.11 2.48
C GLN A 92 -12.77 -6.62 2.77
N LEU A 93 -11.79 -7.14 3.51
CA LEU A 93 -11.74 -8.57 3.87
C LEU A 93 -12.97 -9.01 4.67
N LYS A 94 -13.47 -8.14 5.54
CA LYS A 94 -14.71 -8.37 6.31
C LYS A 94 -15.94 -8.43 5.40
N LEU A 95 -16.03 -7.57 4.39
CA LEU A 95 -17.11 -7.59 3.38
C LEU A 95 -17.10 -8.87 2.53
N PHE A 96 -15.92 -9.40 2.19
CA PHE A 96 -15.77 -10.65 1.43
C PHE A 96 -15.92 -11.92 2.28
N GLY A 97 -16.27 -11.81 3.57
CA GLY A 97 -16.46 -12.96 4.47
C GLY A 97 -15.18 -13.77 4.72
N LYS A 98 -14.00 -13.20 4.41
CA LYS A 98 -12.69 -13.85 4.61
C LYS A 98 -12.03 -13.48 5.94
N ALA A 99 -12.71 -12.71 6.79
CA ALA A 99 -12.28 -12.48 8.15
C ALA A 99 -12.46 -13.79 8.95
N CYS A 100 -11.40 -14.60 8.99
CA CYS A 100 -11.28 -15.69 9.96
C CYS A 100 -11.20 -15.06 11.34
N HIS A 101 -12.25 -15.24 12.14
CA HIS A 101 -12.12 -15.22 13.59
C HIS A 101 -11.54 -16.58 14.02
#